data_AF-A0A383VCE0-F1
#
_entry.id   AF-A0A383VCE0-F1
#
_cell.length_a   1.000
_cell.length_b   1.000
_cell.length_c   1.000
_cell.angle_alpha   90.00
_cell.angle_beta   90.00
_cell.angle_gamma   90.00
#
_symmetry.space_group_name_H-M   'P 1'
#
loop_
_entity.id
_entity.type
_entity.pdbx_description
1 polymer ?
#
loop_
_entity_poly.entity_id
_entity_poly.type
_entity_poly.pdbx_seq_one_letter_code
_entity_poly.pdbx_strand_id
1 'polypeptide(L)'
;AKIQDLHQQIEELTQKVGSLQTENAALHSRTSILEKVLDMRNEQIQVMQESKEITQQVDEQTEGPPLTLTAVSGQSISLTTDMLKALSPEQIYKIYQTYIKELSSRLVELNQEACASEDITAQVEKLTKEVSFLLMRLSVVRPIETRKFIAVSRQYLHNEEEAIDMWKSVVNSINLNDKQKLDIVRWKQLFMQKVEPIVDERKKLNVQIQAHLPQESFHTRNAITYIKTHEAVAKLRENLRAEHNVTIEFCAAVFKGVLNSFQMASLLVQAYPAVPDALAVASAVIADMNDKGQALPSALADMQSNQGMPGLSMAAPLLCPASDHNPNAPSTAAAAAAAAAAAGVSQGASIGLGAVGQNQQVPLLQTLHGMGNRDVMAPPADLAAAAVDGLLGNQLQQ
;
A
#
# COMPACT_ATOMS: atom_id res chain seq x y z
N ALA A 1 -89.50 -16.46 3.25
CA ALA A 1 -88.67 -16.99 2.14
C ALA A 1 -87.87 -15.89 1.44
N LYS A 2 -88.42 -15.16 0.44
CA LYS A 2 -87.64 -14.17 -0.34
C LYS A 2 -86.93 -13.08 0.47
N ILE A 3 -87.60 -12.55 1.51
CA ILE A 3 -87.01 -11.51 2.38
C ILE A 3 -85.84 -12.08 3.20
N GLN A 4 -85.92 -13.33 3.69
CA GLN A 4 -84.84 -13.95 4.46
C GLN A 4 -83.62 -14.25 3.59
N ASP A 5 -83.84 -14.72 2.36
CA ASP A 5 -82.78 -14.96 1.37
C ASP A 5 -82.03 -13.65 1.01
N LEU A 6 -82.78 -12.54 0.85
CA LEU A 6 -82.17 -11.21 0.67
C LEU A 6 -81.36 -10.76 1.89
N HIS A 7 -81.81 -11.03 3.12
CA HIS A 7 -81.04 -10.69 4.32
C HIS A 7 -79.74 -11.49 4.41
N GLN A 8 -79.79 -12.79 4.10
CA GLN A 8 -78.61 -13.65 4.06
C GLN A 8 -77.60 -13.18 3.01
N GLN A 9 -78.07 -12.81 1.82
CA GLN A 9 -77.21 -12.25 0.77
C GLN A 9 -76.58 -10.91 1.19
N ILE A 10 -77.32 -10.04 1.87
CA ILE A 10 -76.79 -8.77 2.41
C ILE A 10 -75.70 -9.06 3.46
N GLU A 11 -75.91 -10.02 4.34
CA GLU A 11 -74.93 -10.39 5.37
C GLU A 11 -73.65 -10.98 4.76
N GLU A 12 -73.78 -11.91 3.81
CA GLU A 12 -72.64 -12.49 3.08
C GLU A 12 -71.85 -11.44 2.28
N LEU A 13 -72.56 -10.53 1.61
CA LEU A 13 -71.93 -9.41 0.88
C LEU A 13 -71.24 -8.45 1.85
N THR A 14 -71.84 -8.15 2.99
CA THR A 14 -71.24 -7.28 4.02
C THR A 14 -69.95 -7.90 4.56
N GLN A 15 -69.94 -9.22 4.82
CA GLN A 15 -68.75 -9.93 5.27
C GLN A 15 -67.66 -9.94 4.20
N LYS A 16 -68.01 -10.18 2.92
CA LYS A 16 -67.07 -10.10 1.80
C LYS A 16 -66.48 -8.70 1.64
N VAL A 17 -67.29 -7.65 1.76
CA VAL A 17 -66.82 -6.26 1.68
C VAL A 17 -65.86 -5.96 2.84
N GLY A 18 -66.17 -6.40 4.06
CA GLY A 18 -65.25 -6.26 5.20
C GLY A 18 -63.92 -6.98 4.99
N SER A 19 -63.96 -8.22 4.51
CA SER A 19 -62.74 -9.00 4.19
C SER A 19 -61.91 -8.29 3.12
N LEU A 20 -62.53 -7.86 2.02
CA LEU A 20 -61.84 -7.15 0.93
C LEU A 20 -61.27 -5.80 1.39
N GLN A 21 -61.93 -5.08 2.31
CA GLN A 21 -61.39 -3.85 2.88
C GLN A 21 -60.14 -4.11 3.72
N THR A 22 -60.14 -5.16 4.54
CA THR A 22 -58.96 -5.54 5.33
C THR A 22 -57.79 -6.00 4.45
N GLU A 23 -58.07 -6.78 3.41
CA GLU A 23 -57.05 -7.21 2.45
C GLU A 23 -56.50 -6.03 1.65
N ASN A 24 -57.37 -5.12 1.20
CA ASN A 24 -56.95 -3.92 0.48
C ASN A 24 -56.07 -3.02 1.37
N ALA A 25 -56.42 -2.81 2.63
CA ALA A 25 -55.58 -2.08 3.59
C ALA A 25 -54.22 -2.76 3.80
N ALA A 26 -54.18 -4.09 3.91
CA ALA A 26 -52.94 -4.85 4.05
C ALA A 26 -52.05 -4.76 2.79
N LEU A 27 -52.65 -4.87 1.60
CA LEU A 27 -51.95 -4.69 0.32
C LEU A 27 -51.39 -3.27 0.19
N HIS A 28 -52.17 -2.25 0.57
CA HIS A 28 -51.73 -0.87 0.52
C HIS A 28 -50.53 -0.62 1.47
N SER A 29 -50.57 -1.19 2.68
CA SER A 29 -49.45 -1.14 3.61
C SER A 29 -48.21 -1.85 3.04
N ARG A 30 -48.38 -3.00 2.37
CA ARG A 30 -47.27 -3.74 1.75
C ARG A 30 -46.66 -2.96 0.58
N THR A 31 -47.49 -2.38 -0.28
CA THR A 31 -47.04 -1.55 -1.41
C THR A 31 -46.27 -0.34 -0.89
N SER A 32 -46.76 0.36 0.13
CA SER A 32 -46.07 1.50 0.73
C SER A 32 -44.70 1.15 1.32
N ILE A 33 -44.57 -0.05 1.94
CA ILE A 33 -43.27 -0.52 2.43
C ILE A 33 -42.32 -0.83 1.27
N LEU A 34 -42.81 -1.47 0.20
CA LEU A 34 -41.99 -1.79 -0.97
C LEU A 34 -41.51 -0.54 -1.71
N GLU A 35 -42.36 0.49 -1.81
CA GLU A 35 -41.99 1.79 -2.37
C GLU A 35 -40.85 2.42 -1.56
N LYS A 36 -40.96 2.48 -0.23
CA LYS A 36 -39.87 2.99 0.63
C LYS A 36 -38.57 2.19 0.51
N VAL A 37 -38.66 0.86 0.39
CA VAL A 37 -37.47 0.01 0.20
C VAL A 37 -36.82 0.24 -1.17
N LEU A 38 -37.62 0.51 -2.21
CA LEU A 38 -37.13 0.88 -3.53
C LEU A 38 -36.43 2.24 -3.49
N ASP A 39 -37.03 3.24 -2.85
CA ASP A 39 -36.43 4.58 -2.70
C ASP A 39 -35.09 4.50 -1.95
N MET A 40 -35.04 3.76 -0.84
CA MET A 40 -33.79 3.51 -0.10
C MET A 40 -32.72 2.82 -0.96
N ARG A 41 -33.10 1.85 -1.80
CA ARG A 41 -32.16 1.20 -2.72
C ARG A 41 -31.66 2.16 -3.79
N ASN A 42 -32.52 3.00 -4.33
CA ASN A 42 -32.15 3.99 -5.33
C ASN A 42 -31.16 5.02 -4.76
N GLU A 43 -31.41 5.51 -3.55
CA GLU A 43 -30.49 6.40 -2.83
C GLU A 43 -29.14 5.71 -2.58
N GLN A 44 -29.15 4.43 -2.17
CA GLN A 44 -27.91 3.67 -1.98
C GLN A 44 -27.13 3.47 -3.28
N ILE A 45 -27.82 3.18 -4.39
CA ILE A 45 -27.20 3.06 -5.73
C ILE A 45 -26.59 4.39 -6.13
N GLN A 46 -27.29 5.50 -5.91
CA GLN A 46 -26.80 6.83 -6.21
C GLN A 46 -25.54 7.17 -5.39
N VAL A 47 -25.56 6.96 -4.08
CA VAL A 47 -24.38 7.18 -3.21
C VAL A 47 -23.18 6.32 -3.65
N MET A 48 -23.42 5.07 -4.06
CA MET A 48 -22.37 4.20 -4.59
C MET A 48 -21.82 4.69 -5.95
N GLN A 49 -22.68 5.23 -6.82
CA GLN A 49 -22.27 5.79 -8.11
C GLN A 49 -21.45 7.08 -7.92
N GLU A 50 -21.93 8.00 -7.08
CA GLU A 50 -21.22 9.24 -6.74
C GLU A 50 -19.86 8.94 -6.09
N SER A 51 -19.79 7.96 -5.18
CA SER A 51 -18.52 7.51 -4.58
C SER A 51 -17.55 6.93 -5.62
N LYS A 52 -18.08 6.26 -6.65
CA LYS A 52 -17.27 5.71 -7.74
C LYS A 52 -16.74 6.82 -8.65
N GLU A 53 -17.56 7.83 -8.94
CA GLU A 53 -17.16 9.01 -9.72
C GLU A 53 -16.08 9.83 -9.01
N ILE A 54 -16.20 10.05 -7.70
CA ILE A 54 -15.17 10.75 -6.91
C ILE A 54 -13.85 9.96 -6.95
N THR A 55 -13.92 8.63 -6.85
CA THR A 55 -12.71 7.79 -6.94
C THR A 55 -12.08 7.84 -8.34
N GLN A 56 -12.91 7.89 -9.40
CA GLN A 56 -12.44 8.00 -10.79
C GLN A 56 -11.86 9.38 -11.14
N GLN A 57 -12.42 10.46 -10.60
CA GLN A 57 -11.91 11.81 -10.82
C GLN A 57 -10.52 12.03 -10.22
N VAL A 58 -10.21 11.36 -9.10
CA VAL A 58 -8.85 11.37 -8.54
C VAL A 58 -7.86 10.64 -9.47
N ASP A 59 -8.30 9.59 -10.17
CA ASP A 59 -7.46 8.88 -11.14
C ASP A 59 -7.16 9.73 -12.40
N GLU A 60 -8.11 10.54 -12.87
CA GLU A 60 -7.93 11.39 -14.07
C GLU A 60 -7.05 12.63 -13.82
N GLN A 61 -7.04 13.18 -12.61
CA GLN A 61 -6.16 14.31 -12.27
C GLN A 61 -4.70 13.90 -11.97
N THR A 62 -4.38 12.61 -11.98
CA THR A 62 -3.04 12.09 -11.69
C THR A 62 -2.23 11.80 -12.96
N GLU A 63 -2.53 12.45 -14.09
CA GLU A 63 -1.64 12.50 -15.25
C GLU A 63 -0.44 13.42 -14.99
N GLY A 64 0.44 13.01 -14.06
CA GLY A 64 1.73 13.64 -13.88
C GLY A 64 2.61 13.50 -15.15
N PRO A 65 3.56 14.43 -15.39
CA PRO A 65 4.43 14.40 -16.56
C PRO A 65 5.12 13.03 -16.69
N PRO A 66 5.34 12.52 -17.92
CA PRO A 66 5.90 11.19 -18.10
C PRO A 66 7.28 11.08 -17.46
N LEU A 67 7.52 9.94 -16.79
CA LEU A 67 8.77 9.70 -16.08
C LEU A 67 9.84 9.28 -17.08
N THR A 68 10.86 10.11 -17.28
CA THR A 68 11.98 9.79 -18.16
C THR A 68 13.07 9.06 -17.37
N LEU A 69 13.45 7.87 -17.81
CA LEU A 69 14.46 7.01 -17.22
C LEU A 69 15.67 6.92 -18.15
N THR A 70 16.85 7.32 -17.70
CA THR A 70 18.05 7.37 -18.56
C THR A 70 19.11 6.31 -18.25
N ALA A 71 18.98 5.60 -17.13
CA ALA A 71 19.92 4.54 -16.73
C ALA A 71 19.83 3.26 -17.58
N VAL A 72 18.74 3.06 -18.32
CA VAL A 72 18.47 1.77 -18.98
C VAL A 72 19.25 1.67 -20.29
N SER A 73 20.45 1.10 -20.22
CA SER A 73 21.30 0.80 -21.39
C SER A 73 21.69 2.03 -22.22
N GLY A 74 21.83 3.19 -21.58
CA GLY A 74 22.08 4.47 -22.27
C GLY A 74 20.91 4.96 -23.13
N GLN A 75 19.75 4.31 -23.05
CA GLN A 75 18.52 4.71 -23.72
C GLN A 75 17.60 5.44 -22.75
N SER A 76 17.11 6.59 -23.20
CA SER A 76 16.11 7.36 -22.47
C SER A 76 14.73 6.75 -22.71
N ILE A 77 14.16 6.11 -21.69
CA ILE A 77 12.82 5.51 -21.71
C ILE A 77 11.83 6.46 -21.05
N SER A 78 10.81 6.90 -21.77
CA SER A 78 9.70 7.68 -21.19
C SER A 78 8.58 6.74 -20.74
N LEU A 79 8.32 6.66 -19.44
CA LEU A 79 7.26 5.85 -18.83
C LEU A 79 6.04 6.72 -18.51
N THR A 80 4.94 6.46 -19.20
CA THR A 80 3.63 7.03 -18.86
C THR A 80 3.00 6.32 -17.64
N THR A 81 1.94 6.89 -17.06
CA THR A 81 1.19 6.24 -15.97
C THR A 81 0.68 4.86 -16.39
N ASP A 82 0.15 4.73 -17.60
CA ASP A 82 -0.39 3.46 -18.10
C ASP A 82 0.70 2.41 -18.30
N MET A 83 1.88 2.83 -18.75
CA MET A 83 3.02 1.92 -18.85
C MET A 83 3.45 1.43 -17.48
N LEU A 84 3.49 2.31 -16.46
CA LEU A 84 3.77 1.92 -15.08
C LEU A 84 2.71 0.96 -14.52
N LYS A 85 1.43 1.18 -14.85
CA LYS A 85 0.34 0.24 -14.52
C LYS A 85 0.56 -1.13 -15.18
N ALA A 86 1.12 -1.17 -16.39
CA ALA A 86 1.34 -2.39 -17.15
C ALA A 86 2.64 -3.15 -16.80
N LEU A 87 3.58 -2.57 -16.05
CA LEU A 87 4.84 -3.24 -15.71
C LEU A 87 4.61 -4.49 -14.84
N SER A 88 5.30 -5.59 -15.15
CA SER A 88 5.33 -6.75 -14.25
C SER A 88 6.24 -6.48 -13.04
N PRO A 89 6.04 -7.18 -11.90
CA PRO A 89 6.94 -7.07 -10.75
C PRO A 89 8.41 -7.33 -11.09
N GLU A 90 8.68 -8.30 -11.99
CA GLU A 90 10.03 -8.64 -12.45
C GLU A 90 10.64 -7.51 -13.28
N GLN A 91 9.84 -6.84 -14.12
CA GLN A 91 10.29 -5.67 -14.87
C GLN A 91 10.63 -4.50 -13.94
N ILE A 92 9.80 -4.25 -12.92
CA ILE A 92 10.07 -3.23 -11.90
C ILE A 92 11.39 -3.51 -11.19
N TYR A 93 11.60 -4.76 -10.74
CA TYR A 93 12.83 -5.16 -10.07
C TYR A 93 14.06 -5.05 -10.97
N LYS A 94 13.95 -5.45 -12.25
CA LYS A 94 15.04 -5.28 -13.23
C LYS A 94 15.40 -3.81 -13.44
N ILE A 95 14.41 -2.92 -13.61
CA ILE A 95 14.66 -1.48 -13.74
C ILE A 95 15.35 -0.96 -12.49
N TYR A 96 14.82 -1.28 -11.30
CA TYR A 96 15.42 -0.89 -10.02
C TYR A 96 16.88 -1.35 -9.92
N GLN A 97 17.16 -2.62 -10.20
CA GLN A 97 18.50 -3.19 -10.18
C GLN A 97 19.45 -2.49 -11.16
N THR A 98 18.99 -2.12 -12.36
CA THR A 98 19.77 -1.34 -13.31
C THR A 98 20.17 0.03 -12.73
N TYR A 99 19.25 0.72 -12.07
CA TYR A 99 19.56 1.98 -11.38
C TYR A 99 20.57 1.79 -10.25
N ILE A 100 20.42 0.75 -9.43
CA ILE A 100 21.37 0.47 -8.34
C ILE A 100 22.77 0.21 -8.89
N LYS A 101 22.89 -0.58 -9.97
CA LYS A 101 24.19 -0.86 -10.61
C LYS A 101 24.84 0.40 -11.16
N GLU A 102 24.07 1.23 -11.87
CA GLU A 102 24.60 2.49 -12.43
C GLU A 102 25.00 3.46 -11.31
N LEU A 103 24.15 3.65 -10.29
CA LEU A 103 24.47 4.47 -9.12
C LEU A 103 25.73 3.97 -8.41
N SER A 104 25.88 2.66 -8.23
CA SER A 104 27.07 2.07 -7.62
C SER A 104 28.34 2.39 -8.42
N SER A 105 28.31 2.30 -9.76
CA SER A 105 29.46 2.66 -10.60
C SER A 105 29.83 4.13 -10.41
N ARG A 106 28.85 5.03 -10.50
CA ARG A 106 29.08 6.48 -10.39
C ARG A 106 29.55 6.91 -9.01
N LEU A 107 29.06 6.27 -7.94
CA LEU A 107 29.52 6.54 -6.58
C LEU A 107 30.97 6.07 -6.38
N VAL A 108 31.39 4.96 -7.00
CA VAL A 108 32.78 4.50 -6.96
C VAL A 108 33.70 5.45 -7.72
N GLU A 109 33.30 5.88 -8.93
CA GLU A 109 34.03 6.89 -9.71
C GLU A 109 34.21 8.19 -8.91
N LEU A 110 33.14 8.67 -8.27
CA LEU A 110 33.17 9.88 -7.44
C LEU A 110 34.13 9.77 -6.24
N ASN A 111 34.27 8.57 -5.67
CA ASN A 111 35.17 8.33 -4.52
C ASN A 111 36.65 8.17 -4.92
N GLN A 112 36.94 7.80 -6.17
CA GLN A 112 38.31 7.61 -6.66
C GLN A 112 38.94 8.91 -7.17
N GLU A 113 38.14 9.82 -7.73
CA GLU A 113 38.62 11.08 -8.27
C GLU A 113 38.80 12.11 -7.14
N ALA A 114 40.07 12.47 -6.84
CA ALA A 114 40.39 13.51 -5.85
C ALA A 114 39.74 14.89 -6.16
N CYS A 115 39.37 15.10 -7.43
CA CYS A 115 38.46 16.17 -7.86
C CYS A 115 37.29 15.52 -8.60
N ALA A 116 36.19 15.27 -7.89
CA ALA A 116 34.95 14.82 -8.48
C ALA A 116 34.56 15.73 -9.66
N SER A 117 34.47 15.16 -10.86
CA SER A 117 33.94 15.89 -12.01
C SER A 117 32.49 16.36 -11.72
N GLU A 118 32.20 17.63 -12.02
CA GLU A 118 30.84 18.19 -11.92
C GLU A 118 29.82 17.33 -12.71
N ASP A 119 30.27 16.73 -13.81
CA ASP A 119 29.45 15.85 -14.66
C ASP A 119 29.01 14.57 -13.94
N ILE A 120 29.89 13.94 -13.15
CA ILE A 120 29.56 12.70 -12.41
C ILE A 120 28.57 13.03 -11.29
N THR A 121 28.80 14.14 -10.59
CA THR A 121 27.89 14.62 -9.54
C THR A 121 26.49 14.85 -10.10
N ALA A 122 26.38 15.55 -11.24
CA ALA A 122 25.12 15.80 -11.92
C ALA A 122 24.43 14.50 -12.37
N GLN A 123 25.20 13.50 -12.82
CA GLN A 123 24.67 12.18 -13.19
C GLN A 123 24.11 11.42 -11.98
N VAL A 124 24.83 11.39 -10.85
CA VAL A 124 24.35 10.77 -9.59
C VAL A 124 23.04 11.42 -9.16
N GLU A 125 22.98 12.76 -9.15
CA GLU A 125 21.74 13.46 -8.80
C GLU A 125 20.57 13.09 -9.71
N LYS A 126 20.81 13.06 -11.03
CA LYS A 126 19.80 12.72 -12.02
C LYS A 126 19.28 11.31 -11.81
N LEU A 127 20.17 10.33 -11.71
CA LEU A 127 19.82 8.92 -11.50
C LEU A 127 19.04 8.72 -10.19
N THR A 128 19.48 9.35 -9.10
CA THR A 128 18.78 9.31 -7.82
C THR A 128 17.39 9.92 -7.90
N LYS A 129 17.24 11.06 -8.59
CA LYS A 129 15.93 11.70 -8.80
C LYS A 129 15.01 10.76 -9.59
N GLU A 130 15.48 10.20 -10.70
CA GLU A 130 14.71 9.29 -11.56
C GLU A 130 14.21 8.06 -10.81
N VAL A 131 15.09 7.33 -10.10
CA VAL A 131 14.69 6.14 -9.33
C VAL A 131 13.79 6.49 -8.14
N SER A 132 14.01 7.63 -7.48
CA SER A 132 13.13 8.10 -6.40
C SER A 132 11.74 8.45 -6.93
N PHE A 133 11.63 9.03 -8.13
CA PHE A 133 10.35 9.27 -8.79
C PHE A 133 9.67 7.97 -9.21
N LEU A 134 10.43 7.00 -9.73
CA LEU A 134 9.92 5.68 -10.07
C LEU A 134 9.26 5.00 -8.86
N LEU A 135 10.00 4.89 -7.74
CA LEU A 135 9.50 4.23 -6.52
C LEU A 135 8.29 4.95 -5.93
N MET A 136 8.30 6.29 -5.90
CA MET A 136 7.16 7.07 -5.40
C MET A 136 5.92 6.94 -6.31
N ARG A 137 6.10 6.99 -7.63
CA ARG A 137 4.97 6.85 -8.57
C ARG A 137 4.40 5.44 -8.56
N LEU A 138 5.25 4.41 -8.44
CA LEU A 138 4.80 3.04 -8.23
C LEU A 138 3.98 2.91 -6.94
N SER A 139 4.42 3.56 -5.85
CA SER A 139 3.70 3.55 -4.57
C SER A 139 2.28 4.12 -4.70
N VAL A 140 2.09 5.14 -5.54
CA VAL A 140 0.76 5.75 -5.79
C VAL A 140 -0.08 4.87 -6.72
N VAL A 141 0.49 4.43 -7.84
CA VAL A 141 -0.24 3.76 -8.93
C VAL A 141 -0.53 2.29 -8.61
N ARG A 142 0.37 1.62 -7.88
CA ARG A 142 0.34 0.18 -7.59
C ARG A 142 0.69 -0.12 -6.13
N PRO A 143 -0.12 0.36 -5.16
CA PRO A 143 0.22 0.32 -3.74
C PRO A 143 0.37 -1.10 -3.18
N ILE A 144 -0.35 -2.08 -3.75
CA ILE A 144 -0.28 -3.48 -3.31
C ILE A 144 1.02 -4.11 -3.82
N GLU A 145 1.36 -3.90 -5.08
CA GLU A 145 2.57 -4.43 -5.68
C GLU A 145 3.82 -3.79 -5.11
N THR A 146 3.81 -2.48 -4.82
CA THR A 146 4.91 -1.85 -4.10
C THR A 146 5.12 -2.46 -2.72
N ARG A 147 4.04 -2.74 -1.98
CA ARG A 147 4.15 -3.45 -0.69
C ARG A 147 4.70 -4.86 -0.83
N LYS A 148 4.25 -5.61 -1.85
CA LYS A 148 4.81 -6.94 -2.16
C LYS A 148 6.30 -6.85 -2.51
N PHE A 149 6.68 -5.88 -3.33
CA PHE A 149 8.06 -5.63 -3.71
C PHE A 149 8.95 -5.35 -2.49
N ILE A 150 8.50 -4.47 -1.58
CA ILE A 150 9.20 -4.21 -0.31
C ILE A 150 9.26 -5.49 0.55
N ALA A 151 8.16 -6.22 0.69
CA ALA A 151 8.11 -7.44 1.49
C ALA A 151 9.03 -8.55 0.95
N VAL A 152 9.06 -8.76 -0.36
CA VAL A 152 9.98 -9.72 -1.02
C VAL A 152 11.42 -9.30 -0.82
N SER A 153 11.73 -8.00 -0.92
CA SER A 153 13.09 -7.50 -0.67
C SER A 153 13.59 -7.72 0.76
N ARG A 154 12.69 -7.96 1.73
CA ARG A 154 13.05 -8.34 3.10
C ARG A 154 13.25 -9.83 3.29
N GLN A 155 12.88 -10.68 2.34
CA GLN A 155 13.11 -12.13 2.44
C GLN A 155 14.60 -12.49 2.42
N TYR A 156 15.45 -11.54 2.00
CA TYR A 156 16.91 -11.65 2.09
C TYR A 156 17.45 -11.47 3.52
N LEU A 157 16.60 -11.07 4.48
CA LEU A 157 16.94 -10.94 5.89
C LEU A 157 16.37 -12.13 6.64
N HIS A 158 17.22 -12.93 7.31
CA HIS A 158 16.78 -14.18 7.93
C HIS A 158 16.03 -13.96 9.24
N ASN A 159 16.34 -12.87 9.95
CA ASN A 159 15.70 -12.50 11.21
C ASN A 159 15.63 -10.97 11.38
N GLU A 160 14.87 -10.54 12.41
CA GLU A 160 14.65 -9.12 12.71
C GLU A 160 15.90 -8.41 13.24
N GLU A 161 16.79 -9.14 13.93
CA GLU A 161 18.05 -8.60 14.47
C GLU A 161 19.02 -8.21 13.35
N GLU A 162 19.23 -9.11 12.37
CA GLU A 162 19.99 -8.84 11.14
C GLU A 162 19.43 -7.65 10.37
N ALA A 163 18.10 -7.52 10.31
CA ALA A 163 17.46 -6.38 9.68
C ALA A 163 17.82 -5.07 10.40
N ILE A 164 17.75 -5.05 11.74
CA ILE A 164 18.11 -3.88 12.55
C ILE A 164 19.59 -3.51 12.34
N ASP A 165 20.49 -4.49 12.39
CA ASP A 165 21.93 -4.25 12.23
C ASP A 165 22.29 -3.78 10.82
N MET A 166 21.65 -4.34 9.79
CA MET A 166 21.77 -3.85 8.42
C MET A 166 21.36 -2.37 8.33
N TRP A 167 20.20 -1.99 8.87
CA TRP A 167 19.75 -0.59 8.80
C TRP A 167 20.63 0.36 9.63
N LYS A 168 21.18 -0.08 10.76
CA LYS A 168 22.20 0.68 11.50
C LYS A 168 23.46 0.91 10.66
N SER A 169 23.97 -0.14 10.02
CA SER A 169 25.12 -0.06 9.12
C SER A 169 24.87 0.92 7.96
N VAL A 170 23.71 0.80 7.32
CA VAL A 170 23.27 1.69 6.23
C VAL A 170 23.22 3.15 6.72
N VAL A 171 22.56 3.43 7.85
CA VAL A 171 22.47 4.78 8.42
C VAL A 171 23.85 5.37 8.74
N ASN A 172 24.77 4.54 9.23
CA ASN A 172 26.15 4.96 9.49
C ASN A 172 26.88 5.32 8.18
N SER A 173 26.72 4.50 7.14
CA SER A 173 27.40 4.71 5.85
C SER A 173 26.96 5.98 5.10
N ILE A 174 25.71 6.41 5.26
CA ILE A 174 25.18 7.61 4.57
C ILE A 174 25.55 8.93 5.29
N ASN A 175 26.25 8.86 6.43
CA ASN A 175 26.81 10.01 7.14
C ASN A 175 25.78 11.15 7.38
N LEU A 176 24.66 10.83 8.04
CA LEU A 176 23.66 11.84 8.40
C LEU A 176 24.23 12.83 9.43
N ASN A 177 24.02 14.12 9.20
CA ASN A 177 24.31 15.13 10.21
C ASN A 177 23.26 15.14 11.33
N ASP A 178 23.58 15.72 12.50
CA ASP A 178 22.68 15.70 13.66
C ASP A 178 21.32 16.37 13.39
N LYS A 179 21.30 17.42 12.56
CA LYS A 179 20.05 18.08 12.16
C LYS A 179 19.16 17.13 11.34
N GLN A 180 19.72 16.42 10.37
CA GLN A 180 18.99 15.45 9.56
C GLN A 180 18.45 14.30 10.41
N LYS A 181 19.24 13.82 11.38
CA LYS A 181 18.78 12.80 12.34
C LYS A 181 17.57 13.30 13.12
N LEU A 182 17.65 14.51 13.70
CA LEU A 182 16.53 15.13 14.41
C LEU A 182 15.31 15.32 13.51
N ASP A 183 15.50 15.73 12.25
CA ASP A 183 14.40 15.91 11.30
C ASP A 183 13.72 14.57 10.97
N ILE A 184 14.48 13.49 10.74
CA ILE A 184 13.93 12.13 10.53
C ILE A 184 13.12 11.67 11.75
N VAL A 185 13.65 11.88 12.94
CA VAL A 185 13.01 11.54 14.21
C VAL A 185 11.69 12.30 14.37
N ARG A 186 11.68 13.60 14.06
CA ARG A 186 10.47 14.44 14.07
C ARG A 186 9.44 13.96 13.05
N TRP A 187 9.85 13.60 11.84
CA TRP A 187 8.94 13.05 10.82
C TRP A 187 8.33 11.73 11.27
N LYS A 188 9.10 10.86 11.92
CA LYS A 188 8.58 9.61 12.49
C LYS A 188 7.55 9.88 13.58
N GLN A 189 7.77 10.86 14.45
CA GLN A 189 6.79 11.25 15.46
C GLN A 189 5.47 11.74 14.83
N LEU A 190 5.54 12.60 13.82
CA LEU A 190 4.36 13.09 13.09
C LEU A 190 3.63 11.96 12.36
N PHE A 191 4.38 11.03 11.75
CA PHE A 191 3.82 9.84 11.13
C PHE A 191 3.03 9.01 12.16
N MET A 192 3.62 8.73 13.33
CA MET A 192 2.96 7.95 14.37
C MET A 192 1.69 8.63 14.89
N GLN A 193 1.73 9.95 15.09
CA GLN A 193 0.57 10.74 15.50
C GLN A 193 -0.59 10.66 14.48
N LYS A 194 -0.28 10.61 13.18
CA LYS A 194 -1.29 10.47 12.11
C LYS A 194 -1.80 9.03 11.98
N VAL A 195 -0.94 8.03 12.14
CA VAL A 195 -1.30 6.62 11.92
C VAL A 195 -2.07 6.00 13.09
N GLU A 196 -1.82 6.45 14.32
CA GLU A 196 -2.47 5.95 15.54
C GLU A 196 -4.02 5.96 15.47
N PRO A 197 -4.70 7.09 15.18
CA PRO A 197 -6.15 7.11 15.08
C PRO A 197 -6.68 6.22 13.94
N ILE A 198 -5.92 6.07 12.85
CA ILE A 198 -6.28 5.22 11.71
C ILE A 198 -6.26 3.74 12.14
N VAL A 199 -5.22 3.30 12.85
CA VAL A 199 -5.10 1.94 13.37
C VAL A 199 -6.18 1.63 14.41
N ASP A 200 -6.52 2.58 15.28
CA ASP A 200 -7.56 2.40 16.29
C ASP A 200 -8.96 2.32 15.68
N GLU A 201 -9.25 3.12 14.66
CA GLU A 201 -10.49 2.99 13.89
C GLU A 201 -10.56 1.63 13.18
N ARG A 202 -9.46 1.17 12.58
CA ARG A 202 -9.39 -0.15 11.94
C ARG A 202 -9.73 -1.29 12.88
N LYS A 203 -9.20 -1.25 14.12
CA LYS A 203 -9.54 -2.25 15.16
C LYS A 203 -11.05 -2.25 15.43
N LYS A 204 -11.67 -1.07 15.58
CA LYS A 204 -13.13 -0.93 15.78
C LYS A 204 -13.92 -1.47 14.60
N LEU A 205 -13.53 -1.15 13.38
CA LEU A 205 -14.16 -1.64 12.15
C LEU A 205 -14.08 -3.16 12.03
N ASN A 206 -12.94 -3.77 12.35
CA ASN A 206 -12.78 -5.22 12.35
C ASN A 206 -13.72 -5.91 13.35
N VAL A 207 -13.85 -5.35 14.56
CA VAL A 207 -14.82 -5.86 15.56
C VAL A 207 -16.26 -5.74 15.04
N GLN A 208 -16.62 -4.62 14.41
CA GLN A 208 -17.96 -4.43 13.81
C GLN A 208 -18.24 -5.44 12.70
N ILE A 209 -17.28 -5.67 11.81
CA ILE A 209 -17.41 -6.65 10.71
C ILE A 209 -17.59 -8.06 11.29
N GLN A 210 -16.80 -8.42 12.30
CA GLN A 210 -16.92 -9.72 12.99
C GLN A 210 -18.26 -9.87 13.72
N ALA A 211 -18.75 -8.82 14.39
CA ALA A 211 -20.03 -8.84 15.08
C ALA A 211 -21.23 -8.95 14.13
N HIS A 212 -21.09 -8.47 12.89
CA HIS A 212 -22.13 -8.53 11.86
C HIS A 212 -21.92 -9.66 10.85
N LEU A 213 -20.87 -10.47 11.03
CA LEU A 213 -20.63 -11.59 10.14
C LEU A 213 -21.69 -12.69 10.38
N PRO A 214 -22.37 -13.12 9.31
CA PRO A 214 -22.97 -14.44 9.18
C PRO A 214 -22.50 -15.60 10.09
N GLN A 215 -23.12 -15.83 11.24
CA GLN A 215 -23.02 -17.16 11.90
C GLN A 215 -23.93 -18.16 11.17
N GLU A 216 -23.44 -19.37 10.92
CA GLU A 216 -23.99 -20.36 9.97
C GLU A 216 -25.42 -20.85 10.28
N SER A 217 -25.95 -20.56 11.47
CA SER A 217 -27.18 -21.16 11.98
C SER A 217 -28.49 -20.38 11.78
N PHE A 218 -28.48 -19.19 11.17
CA PHE A 218 -29.70 -18.39 11.01
C PHE A 218 -29.97 -18.01 9.55
N HIS A 219 -30.88 -18.74 8.91
CA HIS A 219 -31.32 -18.54 7.53
C HIS A 219 -32.17 -17.27 7.32
N THR A 220 -32.60 -16.60 8.39
CA THR A 220 -33.37 -15.36 8.32
C THR A 220 -32.49 -14.17 8.73
N ARG A 221 -31.40 -13.96 7.99
CA ARG A 221 -30.56 -12.78 8.23
C ARG A 221 -31.32 -11.51 7.87
N ASN A 222 -31.30 -10.59 8.82
CA ASN A 222 -31.81 -9.24 8.63
C ASN A 222 -30.95 -8.53 7.58
N ALA A 223 -31.56 -8.06 6.49
CA ALA A 223 -30.89 -7.28 5.44
C ALA A 223 -30.09 -6.10 6.02
N ILE A 224 -30.53 -5.57 7.16
CA ILE A 224 -29.85 -4.52 7.92
C ILE A 224 -28.43 -4.92 8.34
N THR A 225 -28.22 -6.15 8.80
CA THR A 225 -26.88 -6.62 9.22
C THR A 225 -25.91 -6.66 8.03
N TYR A 226 -26.40 -7.07 6.86
CA TYR A 226 -25.59 -7.11 5.65
C TYR A 226 -25.19 -5.70 5.19
N ILE A 227 -26.12 -4.74 5.25
CA ILE A 227 -25.85 -3.33 4.94
C ILE A 227 -24.77 -2.77 5.88
N LYS A 228 -24.89 -2.99 7.19
CA LYS A 228 -23.89 -2.54 8.18
C LYS A 228 -22.51 -3.15 7.94
N THR A 229 -22.44 -4.44 7.60
CA THR A 229 -21.15 -5.08 7.25
C THR A 229 -20.52 -4.42 6.03
N HIS A 230 -21.30 -4.13 4.98
CA HIS A 230 -20.80 -3.45 3.79
C HIS A 230 -20.33 -2.01 4.07
N GLU A 231 -21.06 -1.26 4.88
CA GLU A 231 -20.65 0.08 5.32
C GLU A 231 -19.31 0.02 6.10
N ALA A 232 -19.15 -0.95 7.01
CA ALA A 232 -17.91 -1.12 7.75
C ALA A 232 -16.74 -1.53 6.84
N VAL A 233 -16.97 -2.38 5.83
CA VAL A 233 -15.97 -2.75 4.82
C VAL A 233 -15.60 -1.55 3.94
N ALA A 234 -16.56 -0.72 3.55
CA ALA A 234 -16.29 0.50 2.79
C ALA A 234 -15.40 1.47 3.60
N LYS A 235 -15.72 1.69 4.89
CA LYS A 235 -14.89 2.48 5.80
C LYS A 235 -13.49 1.88 5.99
N LEU A 236 -13.38 0.56 6.08
CA LEU A 236 -12.09 -0.12 6.18
C LEU A 236 -11.21 0.13 4.94
N ARG A 237 -11.80 0.18 3.74
CA ARG A 237 -11.07 0.54 2.50
C ARG A 237 -10.56 1.97 2.54
N GLU A 238 -11.37 2.92 2.99
CA GLU A 238 -10.95 4.32 3.14
C GLU A 238 -9.84 4.46 4.18
N ASN A 239 -9.96 3.76 5.31
CA ASN A 239 -8.93 3.73 6.35
C ASN A 239 -7.59 3.17 5.82
N LEU A 240 -7.60 2.11 5.00
CA LEU A 240 -6.40 1.56 4.35
C LEU A 240 -5.78 2.54 3.34
N ARG A 241 -6.60 3.31 2.62
CA ARG A 241 -6.13 4.37 1.71
C ARG A 241 -5.49 5.52 2.48
N ALA A 242 -6.12 5.95 3.58
CA ALA A 242 -5.58 7.00 4.45
C ALA A 242 -4.22 6.60 5.06
N GLU A 243 -4.09 5.37 5.57
CA GLU A 243 -2.79 4.85 6.07
C GLU A 243 -1.71 4.87 4.98
N HIS A 244 -2.05 4.41 3.78
CA HIS A 244 -1.13 4.38 2.65
C HIS A 244 -0.66 5.79 2.27
N ASN A 245 -1.57 6.76 2.22
CA ASN A 245 -1.24 8.16 1.94
C ASN A 245 -0.30 8.76 3.00
N VAL A 246 -0.57 8.51 4.29
CA VAL A 246 0.31 8.95 5.39
C VAL A 246 1.69 8.29 5.29
N THR A 247 1.76 7.03 4.86
CA THR A 247 3.02 6.31 4.64
C THR A 247 3.82 6.92 3.49
N ILE A 248 3.17 7.20 2.35
CA ILE A 248 3.80 7.87 1.21
C ILE A 248 4.31 9.27 1.60
N GLU A 249 3.50 10.04 2.33
CA GLU A 249 3.88 11.36 2.82
C GLU A 249 5.16 11.29 3.67
N PHE A 250 5.21 10.33 4.61
CA PHE A 250 6.39 10.11 5.44
C PHE A 250 7.62 9.70 4.64
N CYS A 251 7.48 8.73 3.72
CA CYS A 251 8.57 8.32 2.83
C CYS A 251 9.09 9.48 1.97
N ALA A 252 8.19 10.31 1.42
CA ALA A 252 8.55 11.50 0.66
C ALA A 252 9.32 12.51 1.52
N ALA A 253 8.83 12.79 2.72
CA ALA A 253 9.44 13.74 3.64
C ALA A 253 10.86 13.32 4.02
N VAL A 254 11.08 12.04 4.34
CA VAL A 254 12.40 11.50 4.68
C VAL A 254 13.32 11.49 3.46
N PHE A 255 12.94 10.77 2.39
CA PHE A 255 13.84 10.48 1.28
C PHE A 255 14.04 11.64 0.31
N LYS A 256 13.07 12.55 0.17
CA LYS A 256 13.19 13.74 -0.69
C LYS A 256 13.40 15.03 0.09
N GLY A 257 12.90 15.11 1.33
CA GLY A 257 12.95 16.33 2.13
C GLY A 257 14.18 16.45 3.03
N VAL A 258 14.64 15.34 3.60
CA VAL A 258 15.76 15.36 4.57
C VAL A 258 17.09 14.94 3.94
N LEU A 259 17.07 13.88 3.14
CA LEU A 259 18.28 13.37 2.49
C LEU A 259 18.66 14.21 1.27
N ASN A 260 19.94 14.49 1.11
CA ASN A 260 20.44 15.02 -0.16
C ASN A 260 20.58 13.89 -1.20
N SER A 261 20.79 14.25 -2.47
CA SER A 261 20.84 13.27 -3.56
C SER A 261 21.98 12.26 -3.44
N PHE A 262 23.12 12.64 -2.86
CA PHE A 262 24.23 11.72 -2.62
C PHE A 262 23.89 10.71 -1.51
N GLN A 263 23.37 11.18 -0.38
CA GLN A 263 22.94 10.33 0.72
C GLN A 263 21.84 9.35 0.30
N MET A 264 20.89 9.80 -0.52
CA MET A 264 19.85 8.94 -1.08
C MET A 264 20.43 7.92 -2.07
N ALA A 265 21.42 8.30 -2.90
CA ALA A 265 22.14 7.35 -3.76
C ALA A 265 22.85 6.27 -2.94
N SER A 266 23.59 6.68 -1.90
CA SER A 266 24.28 5.77 -0.99
C SER A 266 23.29 4.86 -0.26
N LEU A 267 22.16 5.39 0.23
CA LEU A 267 21.10 4.61 0.86
C LEU A 267 20.57 3.52 -0.09
N LEU A 268 20.29 3.87 -1.34
CA LEU A 268 19.80 2.94 -2.35
C LEU A 268 20.79 1.80 -2.64
N VAL A 269 22.07 2.13 -2.76
CA VAL A 269 23.14 1.15 -3.05
C VAL A 269 23.41 0.26 -1.83
N GLN A 270 23.50 0.84 -0.63
CA GLN A 270 23.81 0.11 0.60
C GLN A 270 22.65 -0.75 1.10
N ALA A 271 21.40 -0.37 0.79
CA ALA A 271 20.24 -1.18 1.14
C ALA A 271 20.08 -2.43 0.26
N TYR A 272 20.71 -2.49 -0.92
CA TYR A 272 20.53 -3.60 -1.85
C TYR A 272 21.03 -4.94 -1.25
N PRO A 273 20.25 -6.04 -1.32
CA PRO A 273 19.07 -6.27 -2.17
C PRO A 273 17.73 -5.79 -1.61
N ALA A 274 17.69 -5.26 -0.38
CA ALA A 274 16.50 -4.67 0.20
C ALA A 274 16.14 -3.33 -0.47
N VAL A 275 14.86 -2.95 -0.35
CA VAL A 275 14.37 -1.64 -0.77
C VAL A 275 14.43 -0.70 0.43
N PRO A 276 14.88 0.56 0.26
CA PRO A 276 14.88 1.54 1.34
C PRO A 276 13.54 1.64 2.06
N ASP A 277 13.58 1.47 3.37
CA ASP A 277 12.42 1.55 4.25
C ASP A 277 12.58 2.73 5.22
N ALA A 278 11.75 3.76 5.04
CA ALA A 278 11.82 4.99 5.82
C ALA A 278 11.60 4.74 7.33
N LEU A 279 10.74 3.78 7.69
CA LEU A 279 10.48 3.46 9.10
C LEU A 279 11.64 2.72 9.74
N ALA A 280 12.26 1.79 9.00
CA ALA A 280 13.45 1.10 9.48
C ALA A 280 14.64 2.06 9.61
N VAL A 281 14.87 2.92 8.60
CA VAL A 281 15.89 4.00 8.66
C VAL A 281 15.66 4.90 9.86
N ALA A 282 14.44 5.39 10.08
CA ALA A 282 14.14 6.25 11.23
C ALA A 282 14.31 5.53 12.57
N SER A 283 14.10 4.21 12.62
CA SER A 283 14.34 3.40 13.82
C SER A 283 15.82 3.22 14.09
N ALA A 284 16.61 2.95 13.04
CA ALA A 284 18.07 2.87 13.13
C ALA A 284 18.70 4.21 13.54
N VAL A 285 18.18 5.34 13.06
CA VAL A 285 18.60 6.68 13.51
C VAL A 285 18.34 6.89 14.99
N ILE A 286 17.16 6.51 15.50
CA ILE A 286 16.84 6.63 16.94
C ILE A 286 17.79 5.75 17.77
N ALA A 287 18.07 4.53 17.31
CA ALA A 287 19.01 3.64 18.00
C ALA A 287 20.43 4.25 18.02
N ASP A 288 20.93 4.77 16.90
CA ASP A 288 22.24 5.44 16.84
C ASP A 288 22.33 6.66 17.77
N MET A 289 21.27 7.46 17.85
CA MET A 289 21.21 8.61 18.76
C MET A 289 21.24 8.17 20.23
N ASN A 290 20.51 7.11 20.57
CA ASN A 290 20.50 6.54 21.92
C ASN A 290 21.87 5.98 22.32
N ASP A 291 22.52 5.24 21.42
CA ASP A 291 23.85 4.66 21.65
C ASP A 291 24.91 5.75 21.89
N LYS A 292 24.73 6.93 21.26
CA LYS A 292 25.59 8.12 21.43
C LYS A 292 25.20 9.01 22.62
N GLY A 293 24.17 8.64 23.39
CA GLY A 293 23.68 9.44 24.52
C GLY A 293 23.10 10.80 24.10
N GLN A 294 22.67 10.96 22.85
CA GLN A 294 22.04 12.19 22.39
C GLN A 294 20.60 12.25 22.92
N ALA A 295 20.20 13.43 23.41
CA ALA A 295 18.84 13.61 23.92
C ALA A 295 17.80 13.49 22.80
N LEU A 296 16.92 12.50 22.90
CA LEU A 296 15.75 12.40 22.04
C LEU A 296 14.73 13.51 22.40
N PRO A 297 13.93 13.98 21.44
CA PRO A 297 12.79 14.84 21.73
C PRO A 297 11.89 14.20 22.80
N SER A 298 11.55 14.94 23.86
CA SER A 298 10.84 14.41 25.04
C SER A 298 9.58 13.61 24.71
N ALA A 299 8.85 14.04 23.68
CA ALA A 299 7.63 13.38 23.22
C ALA A 299 7.85 11.93 22.73
N LEU A 300 9.04 11.58 22.22
CA LEU A 300 9.36 10.21 21.81
C LEU A 300 9.76 9.32 22.99
N ALA A 301 10.34 9.91 24.04
CA ALA A 301 10.63 9.17 25.27
C ALA A 301 9.33 8.67 25.92
N ASP A 302 8.29 9.52 25.92
CA ASP A 302 6.96 9.14 26.40
C ASP A 302 6.33 8.03 25.55
N MET A 303 6.49 8.08 24.23
CA MET A 303 5.99 7.02 23.33
C MET A 303 6.70 5.67 23.52
N GLN A 304 8.01 5.66 23.79
CA GLN A 304 8.75 4.42 24.05
C GLN A 304 8.30 3.75 25.35
N SER A 305 7.94 4.54 26.37
CA SER A 305 7.45 4.00 27.65
C SER A 305 6.12 3.24 27.53
N ASN A 306 5.36 3.49 26.45
CA ASN A 306 4.05 2.88 26.22
C ASN A 306 4.09 1.67 25.27
N GLN A 307 5.27 1.07 25.02
CA GLN A 307 5.49 -0.08 24.12
C GLN A 307 4.87 -1.43 24.58
N GLY A 308 3.82 -1.39 25.40
CA GLY A 308 2.97 -2.56 25.68
C GLY A 308 2.02 -2.92 24.53
N MET A 309 2.12 -2.30 23.34
CA MET A 309 1.32 -2.62 22.15
C MET A 309 2.01 -3.70 21.30
N PRO A 310 1.62 -4.99 21.37
CA PRO A 310 2.34 -6.10 20.73
C PRO A 310 2.02 -6.25 19.23
N GLY A 311 1.63 -5.18 18.54
CA GLY A 311 0.99 -5.27 17.21
C GLY A 311 1.58 -4.39 16.11
N LEU A 312 2.58 -3.57 16.43
CA LEU A 312 3.29 -2.75 15.45
C LEU A 312 4.76 -3.16 15.37
N SER A 313 5.04 -4.47 15.26
CA SER A 313 6.33 -4.89 14.73
C SER A 313 6.50 -4.16 13.40
N MET A 314 7.53 -3.32 13.34
CA MET A 314 7.69 -2.13 12.49
C MET A 314 7.78 -2.42 10.99
N ALA A 315 7.48 -3.66 10.59
CA ALA A 315 7.73 -4.21 9.29
C ALA A 315 6.75 -5.35 8.92
N ALA A 316 5.84 -5.82 9.77
CA ALA A 316 4.85 -6.78 9.32
C ALA A 316 3.89 -6.07 8.35
N PRO A 317 3.70 -6.56 7.10
CA PRO A 317 2.60 -6.08 6.30
C PRO A 317 1.34 -6.31 7.14
N LEU A 318 0.59 -5.25 7.45
CA LEU A 318 -0.73 -5.33 8.12
C LEU A 318 -1.81 -6.04 7.26
N LEU A 319 -1.37 -6.88 6.33
CA LEU A 319 -2.10 -7.82 5.48
C LEU A 319 -1.61 -9.27 5.66
N CYS A 320 -0.74 -9.57 6.64
CA CYS A 320 -0.52 -10.97 7.00
C CYS A 320 -1.88 -11.60 7.35
N PRO A 321 -2.36 -12.61 6.60
CA PRO A 321 -3.38 -13.48 7.14
C PRO A 321 -2.82 -14.05 8.44
N ALA A 322 -3.68 -14.16 9.46
CA ALA A 322 -3.30 -14.64 10.78
C ALA A 322 -2.31 -15.81 10.67
N SER A 323 -1.16 -15.67 11.33
CA SER A 323 -0.10 -16.67 11.40
C SER A 323 -0.67 -18.07 11.67
N ASP A 324 -0.31 -19.03 10.82
CA ASP A 324 -0.63 -20.46 10.86
C ASP A 324 -0.06 -21.12 12.13
N HIS A 325 -0.67 -20.87 13.28
CA HIS A 325 -0.31 -21.55 14.55
C HIS A 325 -1.51 -22.06 15.33
N ASN A 326 -2.57 -22.47 14.64
CA ASN A 326 -3.53 -23.40 15.20
C ASN A 326 -4.19 -24.26 14.11
N PRO A 327 -3.79 -25.53 13.91
CA PRO A 327 -4.41 -26.42 12.93
C PRO A 327 -5.88 -26.78 13.27
N ASN A 328 -6.40 -26.34 14.42
CA ASN A 328 -7.78 -26.56 14.86
C ASN A 328 -8.64 -25.28 14.92
N ALA A 329 -8.13 -24.12 14.51
CA ALA A 329 -8.96 -22.92 14.42
C ALA A 329 -9.70 -22.89 13.06
N PRO A 330 -11.04 -22.74 13.02
CA PRO A 330 -11.75 -22.63 11.76
C PRO A 330 -11.22 -21.41 10.99
N SER A 331 -10.66 -21.66 9.80
CA SER A 331 -10.21 -20.64 8.84
C SER A 331 -11.32 -19.60 8.69
N THR A 332 -11.12 -18.42 9.27
CA THR A 332 -12.19 -17.43 9.34
C THR A 332 -12.53 -16.93 7.94
N ALA A 333 -13.76 -17.20 7.50
CA ALA A 333 -14.35 -16.60 6.29
C ALA A 333 -14.23 -15.07 6.26
N ALA A 334 -14.01 -14.42 7.42
CA ALA A 334 -13.67 -13.00 7.55
C ALA A 334 -12.35 -12.61 6.86
N ALA A 335 -11.29 -13.41 7.00
CA ALA A 335 -10.00 -13.16 6.37
C ALA A 335 -10.08 -13.39 4.86
N ALA A 336 -10.80 -14.43 4.43
CA ALA A 336 -11.08 -14.68 3.01
C ALA A 336 -11.99 -13.60 2.40
N ALA A 337 -12.99 -13.10 3.14
CA ALA A 337 -13.86 -12.01 2.70
C ALA A 337 -13.12 -10.66 2.66
N ALA A 338 -12.22 -10.38 3.60
CA ALA A 338 -11.36 -9.20 3.58
C ALA A 338 -10.33 -9.27 2.44
N ALA A 339 -9.72 -10.44 2.20
CA ALA A 339 -8.83 -10.69 1.08
C ALA A 339 -9.58 -10.63 -0.28
N ALA A 340 -10.80 -11.17 -0.37
CA ALA A 340 -11.64 -11.06 -1.56
C ALA A 340 -12.15 -9.63 -1.78
N ALA A 341 -12.44 -8.87 -0.70
CA ALA A 341 -12.80 -7.46 -0.79
C ALA A 341 -11.62 -6.57 -1.19
N ALA A 342 -10.37 -7.00 -0.90
CA ALA A 342 -9.14 -6.37 -1.37
C ALA A 342 -8.77 -6.80 -2.81
N ALA A 343 -9.02 -8.05 -3.20
CA ALA A 343 -8.77 -8.59 -4.53
C ALA A 343 -9.82 -8.15 -5.58
N GLY A 344 -11.06 -7.88 -5.15
CA GLY A 344 -12.16 -7.41 -6.00
C GLY A 344 -11.94 -6.02 -6.63
N VAL A 345 -10.84 -5.34 -6.30
CA VAL A 345 -10.43 -4.06 -6.92
C VAL A 345 -10.00 -4.25 -8.38
N SER A 346 -9.66 -5.47 -8.82
CA SER A 346 -9.10 -5.69 -10.16
C SER A 346 -9.99 -6.42 -11.18
N GLN A 347 -11.19 -6.87 -10.82
CA GLN A 347 -12.08 -7.62 -11.73
C GLN A 347 -13.50 -7.04 -11.77
N GLY A 348 -13.62 -5.79 -12.20
CA GLY A 348 -14.84 -5.31 -12.85
C GLY A 348 -14.85 -5.80 -14.30
N ALA A 349 -15.55 -6.90 -14.54
CA ALA A 349 -15.73 -7.50 -15.86
C ALA A 349 -16.37 -6.51 -16.85
N SER A 350 -15.61 -6.12 -17.88
CA SER A 350 -16.11 -5.49 -19.09
C SER A 350 -16.66 -6.58 -20.03
N ILE A 351 -17.97 -6.80 -19.97
CA ILE A 351 -18.73 -7.44 -21.07
C ILE A 351 -19.17 -6.31 -22.00
N GLY A 352 -18.58 -6.21 -23.19
CA GLY A 352 -18.91 -5.16 -24.15
C GLY A 352 -18.17 -5.27 -25.49
N LEU A 353 -18.79 -6.01 -26.41
CA LEU A 353 -18.78 -5.92 -27.88
C LEU A 353 -17.76 -5.01 -28.60
N GLY A 354 -16.82 -5.66 -29.31
CA GLY A 354 -16.47 -5.41 -30.71
C GLY A 354 -16.20 -3.99 -31.21
N ALA A 355 -14.92 -3.62 -31.27
CA ALA A 355 -14.39 -2.73 -32.31
C ALA A 355 -12.93 -3.09 -32.60
N VAL A 356 -12.65 -3.49 -33.84
CA VAL A 356 -11.29 -3.76 -34.34
C VAL A 356 -10.63 -2.42 -34.65
N GLY A 357 -9.79 -1.94 -33.73
CA GLY A 357 -8.86 -0.84 -33.96
C GLY A 357 -7.42 -1.37 -33.89
N GLN A 358 -6.68 -1.31 -34.99
CA GLN A 358 -5.26 -1.66 -35.05
C GLN A 358 -4.45 -0.74 -34.12
N ASN A 359 -3.96 -1.28 -33.01
CA ASN A 359 -3.09 -0.57 -32.08
C ASN A 359 -1.63 -0.88 -32.39
N GLN A 360 -0.84 0.14 -32.73
CA GLN A 360 0.62 0.05 -32.88
C GLN A 360 1.24 -0.31 -31.53
N GLN A 361 1.68 -1.57 -31.38
CA GLN A 361 2.56 -1.95 -30.29
C GLN A 361 3.93 -1.27 -30.50
N VAL A 362 4.26 -0.35 -29.59
CA VAL A 362 5.55 0.32 -29.52
C VAL A 362 6.66 -0.70 -29.18
N PRO A 363 7.83 -0.69 -29.86
CA PRO A 363 8.94 -1.66 -29.68
C PRO A 363 9.58 -1.69 -28.27
N LEU A 364 9.11 -0.88 -27.32
CA LEU A 364 9.70 -0.75 -25.99
C LEU A 364 9.61 -2.03 -25.14
N LEU A 365 8.52 -2.78 -25.25
CA LEU A 365 8.39 -4.06 -24.55
C LEU A 365 9.38 -5.09 -25.09
N GLN A 366 9.76 -5.01 -26.37
CA GLN A 366 10.76 -5.90 -26.95
C GLN A 366 12.18 -5.58 -26.46
N THR A 367 12.51 -4.31 -26.18
CA THR A 367 13.80 -3.96 -25.56
C THR A 367 13.91 -4.58 -24.16
N LEU A 368 12.86 -4.50 -23.34
CA LEU A 368 12.86 -5.11 -22.00
C LEU A 368 12.79 -6.65 -22.03
N HIS A 369 12.12 -7.25 -23.02
CA HIS A 369 12.08 -8.71 -23.19
C HIS A 369 13.36 -9.27 -23.84
N GLY A 370 14.03 -8.51 -24.70
CA GLY A 370 15.31 -8.87 -25.32
C GLY A 370 16.47 -8.93 -24.33
N MET A 371 16.32 -8.32 -23.15
CA MET A 371 17.24 -8.47 -22.01
C MET A 371 17.07 -9.81 -21.26
N GLY A 372 16.15 -10.69 -21.69
CA GLY A 372 15.67 -11.83 -20.91
C GLY A 372 16.31 -13.20 -21.15
N ASN A 373 17.29 -13.37 -22.04
CA ASN A 373 17.76 -14.71 -22.45
C ASN A 373 19.26 -14.97 -22.29
N ARG A 374 19.96 -14.26 -21.39
CA ARG A 374 21.29 -14.65 -20.92
C ARG A 374 21.23 -14.91 -19.42
N ASP A 375 21.27 -16.19 -19.07
CA ASP A 375 21.53 -16.79 -17.76
C ASP A 375 21.09 -15.97 -16.54
N VAL A 376 19.91 -16.31 -16.00
CA VAL A 376 19.59 -16.05 -14.59
C VAL A 376 20.44 -17.01 -13.75
N MET A 377 21.73 -16.68 -13.65
CA MET A 377 22.63 -17.25 -12.67
C MET A 377 22.26 -16.60 -11.32
N ALA A 378 22.04 -17.43 -10.30
CA ALA A 378 21.94 -16.95 -8.92
C ALA A 378 23.11 -15.97 -8.64
N PRO A 379 22.89 -14.88 -7.90
CA PRO A 379 23.96 -13.93 -7.61
C PRO A 379 25.10 -14.67 -6.89
N PRO A 380 26.36 -14.52 -7.32
CA PRO A 380 27.48 -15.08 -6.57
C PRO A 380 27.58 -14.36 -5.22
N ALA A 381 27.68 -15.14 -4.15
CA ALA A 381 27.82 -14.65 -2.77
C ALA A 381 29.19 -13.96 -2.48
N ASP A 382 30.02 -13.72 -3.49
CA ASP A 382 31.45 -13.43 -3.32
C ASP A 382 31.92 -12.04 -3.83
N LEU A 383 31.02 -11.07 -4.02
CA LEU A 383 31.41 -9.71 -4.48
C LEU A 383 31.30 -8.59 -3.42
N ALA A 384 31.04 -8.93 -2.15
CA ALA A 384 31.03 -7.96 -1.05
C ALA A 384 32.37 -7.83 -0.29
N ALA A 385 33.38 -8.64 -0.60
CA ALA A 385 34.63 -8.69 0.18
C ALA A 385 35.80 -7.86 -0.37
N ALA A 386 35.67 -7.17 -1.51
CA ALA A 386 36.82 -6.56 -2.20
C ALA A 386 36.95 -5.03 -2.06
N ALA A 387 36.15 -4.36 -1.21
CA ALA A 387 36.15 -2.89 -1.11
C ALA A 387 36.43 -2.32 0.29
N VAL A 388 36.88 -3.13 1.27
CA VAL A 388 37.13 -2.68 2.65
C VAL A 388 38.59 -2.81 3.11
N ASP A 389 39.48 -3.46 2.34
CA ASP A 389 40.87 -3.75 2.77
C ASP A 389 41.92 -2.68 2.36
N GLY A 390 41.50 -1.44 2.13
CA GLY A 390 42.38 -0.35 1.67
C GLY A 390 42.81 0.70 2.70
N LEU A 391 42.36 0.62 3.96
CA LEU A 391 42.43 1.76 4.90
C LEU A 391 42.91 1.43 6.33
N LEU A 392 43.71 0.36 6.50
CA LEU A 392 44.39 0.03 7.77
C LEU A 392 45.86 -0.35 7.55
N GLY A 393 46.63 0.54 6.90
CA GLY A 393 48.06 0.35 6.71
C GLY A 393 48.81 1.67 6.79
N ASN A 394 48.97 2.21 8.01
CA ASN A 394 50.12 3.02 8.46
C ASN A 394 49.79 3.74 9.77
N GLN A 395 50.00 3.07 10.91
CA GLN A 395 50.43 3.72 12.15
C GLN A 395 50.84 2.64 13.17
N LEU A 396 52.07 2.14 13.02
CA LEU A 396 52.83 1.50 14.10
C LEU A 396 54.32 1.76 13.83
N GLN A 397 54.75 2.98 14.11
CA GLN A 397 56.15 3.34 14.34
C GLN A 397 56.24 4.73 14.99
N GLN A 398 56.06 4.76 16.32
CA GLN A 398 56.87 5.47 17.31
C GLN A 398 56.23 5.39 18.68
#